data_AF-A0A7W2UG93-F1
#
_entry.id   AF-A0A7W2UG93-F1
#
_cell.length_a   1.000
_cell.length_b   1.000
_cell.length_c   1.000
_cell.angle_alpha   90.00
_cell.angle_beta   90.00
_cell.angle_gamma   90.00
#
_symmetry.space_group_name_H-M   'P 1'
#
loop_
_entity.id
_entity.type
_entity.pdbx_description
1 polymer ?
#
loop_
_entity_poly.entity_id
_entity_poly.type
_entity_poly.pdbx_seq_one_letter_code
_entity_poly.pdbx_strand_id
1 'polypeptide(L)'
;MSERVPALGEEAALAEATKAARDEAPRVPSTAAGNPEPKCVSRDVLETARARALAETGLPQPIAQLMADADQGIRRGGRYTDGGDLTRLSGRQTTSLAATVTQPSLPPPRPDRLAPERKEGMLHHG
;
A
#
# COMPACT_ATOMS: atom_id res chain seq x y z
N MET A 1 50.65 -3.37 -18.00
CA MET A 1 49.46 -4.01 -18.57
C MET A 1 48.31 -3.73 -17.63
N SER A 2 47.44 -2.79 -17.99
CA SER A 2 46.26 -2.44 -17.21
C SER A 2 45.13 -3.36 -17.61
N GLU A 3 44.78 -4.33 -16.77
CA GLU A 3 43.50 -5.02 -16.90
C GLU A 3 42.47 -4.39 -15.97
N ARG A 4 41.36 -4.03 -16.62
CA ARG A 4 40.25 -3.23 -16.14
C ARG A 4 39.22 -4.19 -15.58
N VAL A 5 38.96 -4.12 -14.27
CA VAL A 5 37.91 -4.89 -13.62
C VAL A 5 36.55 -4.47 -14.20
N PRO A 6 35.75 -5.35 -14.82
CA PRO A 6 34.44 -4.98 -15.32
C PRO A 6 33.44 -4.93 -14.16
N ALA A 7 32.96 -3.73 -13.86
CA ALA A 7 31.78 -3.49 -13.05
C ALA A 7 30.52 -3.79 -13.88
N LEU A 8 30.07 -5.05 -13.88
CA LEU A 8 28.77 -5.47 -14.43
C LEU A 8 28.22 -6.62 -13.58
N GLY A 9 27.75 -6.31 -12.38
CA GLY A 9 27.19 -7.31 -11.45
C GLY A 9 25.75 -7.04 -10.99
N GLU A 10 25.31 -5.78 -10.91
CA GLU A 10 24.02 -5.46 -10.28
C GLU A 10 22.85 -5.27 -11.26
N GLU A 11 23.09 -4.74 -12.46
CA GLU A 11 22.04 -4.53 -13.47
C GLU A 11 21.51 -5.84 -14.07
N ALA A 12 22.35 -6.87 -14.18
CA ALA A 12 21.94 -8.18 -14.68
C ALA A 12 21.08 -8.95 -13.66
N ALA A 13 21.38 -8.82 -12.37
CA ALA A 13 20.59 -9.43 -11.30
C ALA A 13 19.19 -8.82 -11.20
N LEU A 14 19.06 -7.51 -11.45
CA LEU A 14 17.77 -6.82 -11.46
C LEU A 14 16.92 -7.22 -12.69
N ALA A 15 17.56 -7.48 -13.84
CA ALA A 15 16.89 -7.97 -15.03
C ALA A 15 16.44 -9.45 -14.91
N GLU A 16 17.20 -10.29 -14.20
CA GLU A 16 16.87 -11.70 -14.00
C GLU A 16 15.70 -11.88 -13.01
N ALA A 17 15.67 -11.07 -11.93
CA ALA A 17 14.58 -11.05 -10.96
C ALA A 17 13.23 -10.59 -11.57
N THR A 18 13.26 -9.73 -12.59
CA THR A 18 12.03 -9.29 -13.29
C THR A 18 11.47 -10.35 -14.25
N LYS A 19 12.29 -11.29 -14.73
CA LYS A 19 11.84 -12.43 -15.55
C LYS A 19 11.26 -13.56 -14.69
N ALA A 20 11.85 -13.85 -13.53
CA ALA A 20 11.38 -14.89 -12.60
C ALA A 20 9.96 -14.63 -12.05
N ALA A 21 9.56 -13.36 -11.94
CA ALA A 21 8.23 -12.98 -11.45
C ALA A 21 7.07 -13.24 -12.44
N ARG A 22 7.37 -13.59 -13.71
CA ARG A 22 6.39 -13.78 -14.78
C ARG A 22 6.07 -15.25 -15.09
N ASP A 23 6.96 -16.20 -14.75
CA ASP A 23 6.85 -17.59 -15.22
C ASP A 23 6.19 -18.55 -14.23
N GLU A 24 6.25 -18.31 -12.91
CA GLU A 24 5.69 -19.26 -11.95
C GLU A 24 4.26 -18.89 -11.54
N ALA A 25 3.31 -19.25 -12.42
CA ALA A 25 1.89 -19.31 -12.07
C ALA A 25 1.57 -20.66 -11.41
N PRO A 26 1.27 -20.72 -10.09
CA PRO A 26 0.77 -21.96 -9.52
C PRO A 26 -0.63 -22.29 -10.08
N ARG A 27 -0.70 -23.51 -10.62
CA ARG A 27 -1.85 -24.21 -11.19
C ARG A 27 -3.03 -24.26 -10.20
N VAL A 28 -4.19 -23.78 -10.62
CA VAL A 28 -5.47 -23.99 -9.91
C VAL A 28 -5.93 -25.45 -10.03
N PRO A 29 -6.58 -26.00 -8.98
CA PRO A 29 -7.99 -26.31 -9.18
C PRO A 29 -8.84 -26.02 -7.92
N SER A 30 -10.03 -25.43 -8.12
CA SER A 30 -11.30 -26.03 -7.68
C SER A 30 -12.48 -25.17 -8.10
N THR A 31 -13.50 -25.87 -8.60
CA THR A 31 -14.73 -25.40 -9.22
C THR A 31 -15.78 -25.03 -8.17
N ALA A 32 -16.51 -23.93 -8.36
CA ALA A 32 -17.92 -23.82 -7.98
C ALA A 32 -18.58 -22.66 -8.77
N ALA A 33 -19.78 -22.96 -9.26
CA ALA A 33 -20.60 -22.19 -10.16
C ALA A 33 -21.06 -20.81 -9.63
N GLY A 34 -21.32 -19.89 -10.58
CA GLY A 34 -22.29 -18.82 -10.42
C GLY A 34 -21.72 -17.47 -9.97
N ASN A 35 -21.41 -16.62 -10.96
CA ASN A 35 -20.91 -15.23 -10.85
C ASN A 35 -19.42 -15.12 -10.46
N PRO A 36 -18.55 -14.53 -11.30
CA PRO A 36 -17.17 -14.28 -10.90
C PRO A 36 -17.16 -13.08 -9.94
N GLU A 37 -17.35 -13.33 -8.64
CA GLU A 37 -16.77 -12.42 -7.66
C GLU A 37 -15.28 -12.27 -8.02
N PRO A 38 -14.75 -11.05 -8.15
CA PRO A 38 -13.34 -10.86 -8.50
C PRO A 38 -12.51 -11.46 -7.37
N LYS A 39 -11.98 -12.65 -7.60
CA LYS A 39 -11.13 -13.38 -6.66
C LYS A 39 -9.86 -12.55 -6.44
N CYS A 40 -9.80 -11.85 -5.30
CA CYS A 40 -8.57 -11.21 -4.86
C CYS A 40 -7.66 -12.27 -4.23
N VAL A 41 -6.40 -12.33 -4.69
CA VAL A 41 -5.36 -13.15 -4.09
C VAL A 41 -4.27 -12.23 -3.54
N SER A 42 -3.78 -12.54 -2.34
CA SER A 42 -2.64 -11.83 -1.79
C SER A 42 -1.37 -12.27 -2.51
N ARG A 43 -0.47 -11.33 -2.79
CA ARG A 43 0.86 -11.60 -3.36
C ARG A 43 1.92 -10.95 -2.49
N ASP A 44 2.76 -11.77 -1.88
CA ASP A 44 3.97 -11.31 -1.21
C ASP A 44 5.00 -10.85 -2.22
N VAL A 45 5.63 -9.70 -1.94
CA VAL A 45 6.70 -9.13 -2.76
C VAL A 45 7.77 -8.54 -1.84
N LEU A 46 8.94 -8.26 -2.40
CA LEU A 46 9.99 -7.49 -1.72
C LEU A 46 9.54 -6.04 -1.52
N GLU A 47 10.02 -5.41 -0.46
CA GLU A 47 9.75 -4.01 -0.12
C GLU A 47 10.05 -3.04 -1.29
N THR A 48 11.21 -3.19 -1.93
CA THR A 48 11.61 -2.35 -3.07
C THR A 48 10.67 -2.53 -4.27
N ALA A 49 10.20 -3.76 -4.51
CA ALA A 49 9.22 -4.06 -5.56
C ALA A 49 7.85 -3.45 -5.23
N ARG A 50 7.45 -3.45 -3.95
CA ARG A 50 6.22 -2.79 -3.49
C ARG A 50 6.27 -1.28 -3.66
N ALA A 51 7.37 -0.64 -3.26
CA ALA A 51 7.54 0.80 -3.43
C ALA A 51 7.52 1.20 -4.92
N ARG A 52 8.19 0.43 -5.78
CA ARG A 52 8.15 0.65 -7.23
C ARG A 52 6.74 0.52 -7.79
N ALA A 53 6.02 -0.55 -7.44
CA ALA A 53 4.66 -0.76 -7.92
C ALA A 53 3.72 0.37 -7.49
N LEU A 54 3.86 0.89 -6.26
CA LEU A 54 3.08 2.03 -5.78
C LEU A 54 3.44 3.34 -6.49
N ALA A 55 4.72 3.57 -6.79
CA ALA A 55 5.14 4.74 -7.55
C ALA A 55 4.59 4.72 -8.98
N GLU A 56 4.57 3.54 -9.61
CA GLU A 56 4.02 3.34 -10.95
C GLU A 56 2.50 3.59 -11.02
N THR A 57 1.76 3.51 -9.90
CA THR A 57 0.33 3.87 -9.83
C THR A 57 0.08 5.36 -9.55
N GLY A 58 1.14 6.17 -9.48
CA GLY A 58 1.06 7.62 -9.30
C GLY A 58 1.27 8.12 -7.88
N LEU A 59 1.66 7.27 -6.93
CA LEU A 59 2.09 7.76 -5.60
C LEU A 59 3.46 8.44 -5.71
N PRO A 60 3.68 9.60 -5.05
CA PRO A 60 5.01 10.18 -4.95
C PRO A 60 6.00 9.20 -4.31
N GLN A 61 7.22 9.14 -4.86
CA GLN A 61 8.25 8.18 -4.44
C GLN A 61 8.47 8.12 -2.91
N PRO A 62 8.57 9.25 -2.17
CA PRO A 62 8.76 9.20 -0.73
C PRO A 62 7.60 8.52 0.01
N ILE A 63 6.36 8.71 -0.47
CA ILE A 63 5.16 8.09 0.11
C ILE A 63 5.12 6.59 -0.23
N ALA A 64 5.50 6.22 -1.47
CA ALA A 64 5.57 4.83 -1.87
C ALA A 64 6.59 4.03 -1.03
N GLN A 65 7.75 4.63 -0.73
CA GLN A 65 8.75 4.05 0.17
C GLN A 65 8.22 3.92 1.59
N LEU A 66 7.60 4.97 2.15
CA LEU A 66 6.99 4.92 3.47
C LEU A 66 5.93 3.80 3.59
N MET A 67 5.10 3.63 2.56
CA MET A 67 4.08 2.58 2.53
C MET A 67 4.68 1.18 2.43
N ALA A 68 5.80 1.02 1.72
CA ALA A 68 6.51 -0.24 1.62
C ALA A 68 7.20 -0.62 2.95
N ASP A 69 7.88 0.33 3.60
CA ASP A 69 8.48 0.13 4.93
C ASP A 69 7.40 -0.23 5.97
N ALA A 70 6.25 0.46 5.94
CA ALA A 70 5.14 0.16 6.83
C ALA A 70 4.60 -1.28 6.65
N ASP A 71 4.48 -1.76 5.41
CA ASP A 71 4.09 -3.14 5.10
C ASP A 71 5.11 -4.14 5.68
N GLN A 72 6.40 -3.85 5.50
CA GLN A 72 7.47 -4.67 6.07
C GLN A 72 7.45 -4.65 7.61
N GLY A 73 7.16 -3.51 8.23
CA GLY A 73 6.95 -3.39 9.68
C GLY A 73 5.78 -4.22 10.19
N ILE A 74 4.68 -4.29 9.42
CA ILE A 74 3.53 -5.14 9.74
C ILE A 74 3.91 -6.62 9.67
N ARG A 75 4.67 -7.04 8.65
CA ARG A 75 5.16 -8.43 8.51
C ARG A 75 6.04 -8.87 9.67
N ARG A 76 6.76 -7.94 10.29
CA ARG A 76 7.55 -8.16 11.52
C ARG A 76 6.71 -8.14 12.81
N GLY A 77 5.39 -7.94 12.72
CA GLY A 77 4.48 -7.91 13.88
C GLY A 77 4.25 -6.54 14.50
N GLY A 78 4.72 -5.45 13.90
CA GLY A 78 4.71 -4.10 14.50
C GLY A 78 3.32 -3.45 14.71
N ARG A 79 2.23 -4.11 14.30
CA ARG A 79 0.85 -3.61 14.48
C ARG A 79 -0.13 -4.62 15.06
N TYR A 80 0.32 -5.81 15.45
CA TYR A 80 -0.55 -6.81 16.06
C TYR A 80 -0.73 -6.54 17.56
N THR A 81 -1.98 -6.61 18.04
CA THR A 81 -2.33 -6.60 19.47
C THR A 81 -3.66 -7.32 19.66
N ASP A 82 -3.79 -8.04 20.77
CA ASP A 82 -5.01 -8.73 21.23
C ASP A 82 -5.49 -8.23 22.61
N GLY A 83 -4.87 -7.17 23.14
CA GLY A 83 -5.08 -6.70 24.51
C GLY A 83 -6.46 -6.11 24.80
N GLY A 84 -7.25 -5.76 23.77
CA GLY A 84 -8.60 -5.20 23.92
C GLY A 84 -8.64 -3.76 24.42
N ASP A 85 -7.51 -3.05 24.43
CA ASP A 85 -7.39 -1.70 25.02
C ASP A 85 -8.34 -0.69 24.34
N LEU A 86 -8.51 -0.77 23.02
CA LEU A 86 -9.42 0.11 22.29
C LEU A 86 -10.89 -0.14 22.64
N THR A 87 -11.27 -1.40 22.91
CA THR A 87 -12.63 -1.74 23.37
C THR A 87 -12.88 -1.15 24.76
N ARG A 88 -11.90 -1.27 25.68
CA ARG A 88 -11.99 -0.68 27.02
C ARG A 88 -12.07 0.85 26.97
N LEU A 89 -11.22 1.48 26.16
CA LEU A 89 -11.16 2.93 26.02
C LEU A 89 -12.43 3.52 25.38
N SER A 90 -12.96 2.85 24.36
CA SER A 90 -14.12 3.36 23.61
C SER A 90 -15.47 2.95 24.20
N GLY A 91 -15.50 1.98 25.13
CA GLY A 91 -16.73 1.45 25.72
C GLY A 91 -17.60 0.62 24.77
N ARG A 92 -17.10 0.29 23.58
CA ARG A 92 -17.81 -0.49 22.56
C ARG A 92 -16.87 -1.49 21.88
N GLN A 93 -17.44 -2.54 21.30
CA GLN A 93 -16.65 -3.46 20.47
C GLN A 93 -16.04 -2.72 19.27
N THR A 94 -14.81 -3.09 18.91
CA THR A 94 -14.15 -2.59 17.71
C THR A 94 -14.91 -3.05 16.46
N THR A 95 -14.96 -2.19 15.45
CA THR A 95 -15.55 -2.55 14.16
C THR A 95 -14.69 -3.61 13.47
N SER A 96 -15.29 -4.74 13.06
CA SER A 96 -14.58 -5.81 12.38
C SER A 96 -14.18 -5.41 10.96
N LEU A 97 -13.10 -6.01 10.43
CA LEU A 97 -12.67 -5.76 9.05
C LEU A 97 -13.77 -6.09 8.03
N ALA A 98 -14.49 -7.21 8.24
CA ALA A 98 -15.61 -7.62 7.38
C ALA A 98 -16.73 -6.58 7.33
N ALA A 99 -17.07 -5.99 8.48
CA ALA A 99 -18.04 -4.91 8.54
C ALA A 99 -17.55 -3.68 7.76
N THR A 100 -16.26 -3.33 7.88
CA THR A 100 -15.65 -2.18 7.19
C THR A 100 -15.61 -2.35 5.67
N VAL A 101 -15.18 -3.50 5.14
CA VAL A 101 -15.05 -3.71 3.68
C VAL A 101 -16.41 -3.79 2.97
N THR A 102 -17.48 -4.06 3.71
CA THR A 102 -18.85 -4.08 3.18
C THR A 102 -19.48 -2.67 3.17
N GLN A 103 -18.82 -1.67 3.78
CA GLN A 103 -19.35 -0.31 3.77
C GLN A 103 -19.29 0.28 2.37
N PRO A 104 -20.33 1.01 1.94
CA PRO A 104 -20.28 1.74 0.69
C PRO A 104 -19.15 2.78 0.76
N SER A 105 -18.36 2.91 -0.30
CA SER A 105 -17.33 3.94 -0.38
C SER A 105 -17.97 5.32 -0.17
N LEU A 106 -17.37 6.16 0.67
CA LEU A 106 -17.84 7.53 0.87
C LEU A 106 -17.89 8.27 -0.49
N PRO A 107 -18.96 9.05 -0.77
CA PRO A 107 -18.99 9.88 -1.97
C PRO A 107 -17.85 10.91 -1.91
N PRO A 108 -17.31 11.36 -3.06
CA PRO A 108 -16.27 12.36 -3.08
C PRO A 108 -16.73 13.62 -2.31
N PRO A 109 -15.79 14.35 -1.66
CA PRO A 109 -16.13 15.58 -0.95
C PRO A 109 -16.81 16.55 -1.91
N ARG A 110 -17.94 17.13 -1.49
CA ARG A 110 -18.63 18.15 -2.28
C ARG A 110 -17.74 19.39 -2.38
N PRO A 111 -17.57 19.99 -3.57
CA PRO A 111 -16.72 21.17 -3.75
C PRO A 111 -17.16 22.35 -2.86
N ASP A 112 -18.45 22.42 -2.55
CA ASP A 112 -19.08 23.51 -1.79
C ASP A 112 -18.74 23.51 -0.29
N ARG A 113 -17.95 22.53 0.19
CA ARG A 113 -17.58 22.38 1.60
C ARG A 113 -16.13 22.78 1.92
N LEU A 114 -15.40 23.31 0.94
CA LEU A 114 -14.19 24.07 1.23
C LEU A 114 -14.62 25.25 2.10
N ALA A 115 -14.15 25.27 3.35
CA ALA A 115 -14.39 26.38 4.26
C ALA A 115 -14.06 27.70 3.53
N PRO A 116 -14.83 28.80 3.73
CA PRO A 116 -14.47 30.06 3.13
C PRO A 116 -13.05 30.39 3.57
N GLU A 117 -12.18 30.64 2.59
CA GLU A 117 -10.81 31.07 2.85
C GLU A 117 -10.89 32.20 3.86
N ARG A 118 -10.31 31.98 5.04
CA ARG A 118 -10.10 33.07 5.98
C ARG A 118 -9.12 33.99 5.27
N LYS A 119 -9.64 35.00 4.58
CA LYS A 119 -8.85 36.18 4.20
C LYS A 119 -8.33 36.75 5.51
N GLU A 120 -7.12 36.35 5.87
CA GLU A 120 -6.38 36.97 6.95
C GLU A 120 -6.35 38.46 6.65
N GLY A 121 -6.92 39.22 7.58
CA GLY A 121 -7.12 40.65 7.43
C GLY A 121 -5.80 41.31 7.09
N MET A 122 -5.81 42.00 5.95
CA MET A 122 -4.93 43.10 5.63
C MET A 122 -4.98 44.12 6.79
N LEU A 123 -4.08 43.98 7.77
CA LEU A 123 -3.85 45.00 8.77
C LEU A 123 -2.86 46.00 8.18
N HIS A 124 -3.41 47.12 7.71
CA HIS A 124 -2.65 48.34 7.48
C HIS A 124 -1.84 48.68 8.73
N HIS A 125 -0.53 48.84 8.59
CA HIS A 125 0.31 49.60 9.50
C HIS A 125 1.24 50.48 8.66
N GLY A 126 1.21 51.79 8.94
CA GLY A 126 2.11 52.80 8.40
C GLY A 126 1.40 53.82 7.54
#